data_AF-A0A1G8I2Y8-F1
#
_entry.id   AF-A0A1G8I2Y8-F1
#
_cell.length_a   1.000
_cell.length_b   1.000
_cell.length_c   1.000
_cell.angle_alpha   90.00
_cell.angle_beta   90.00
_cell.angle_gamma   90.00
#
_symmetry.space_group_name_H-M   'P 1'
#
loop_
_entity.id
_entity.type
_entity.pdbx_description
1 polymer ?
#
loop_
_entity_poly.entity_id
_entity_poly.type
_entity_poly.pdbx_seq_one_letter_code
_entity_poly.pdbx_strand_id
1 'polypeptide(L)'
;MVILPWAIIGGLLWAGLFIKPKPVGASVSPPALERRDQFYGLAQLPGGAILAAGSNGKILAIAGDGEVARRQTPTDKTLQDIAAWDASHAVAVGNDGVILFSTDAGQHWRSASGVPRSQVANKLNRVRVAAGGLAIAVGEMGALLASHDFGASWQRLRDEEDVAWNDVALLGDGRMVVVGEVGRILLSDDAGGHWKEIPPPVPGSLMSVSFRDASNGVAVGVEGSVLVTRDGGRQWQPVELGVRDHLFNVLWDAGRNQWFAVGALGRWVSGSEGANGLSWHSGTLDARDLSWHTGALLSGPSIWLAGDGIGRWDQQRWSPLKP
;
A
#
# COMPACT_ATOMS: atom_id res chain seq x y z
N MET A 1 39.11 -36.60 -51.31
CA MET A 1 39.25 -35.83 -50.05
C MET A 1 37.87 -35.29 -49.64
N VAL A 2 37.11 -36.00 -48.80
CA VAL A 2 35.78 -35.54 -48.32
C VAL A 2 35.65 -35.70 -46.79
N ILE A 3 36.74 -36.00 -46.08
CA ILE A 3 36.69 -36.29 -44.64
C ILE A 3 36.64 -35.00 -43.81
N LEU A 4 37.29 -33.94 -44.29
CA LEU A 4 37.43 -32.68 -43.55
C LEU A 4 36.07 -31.99 -43.23
N PRO A 5 35.10 -31.90 -44.15
CA PRO A 5 33.80 -31.29 -43.86
C PRO A 5 33.03 -32.06 -42.78
N TRP A 6 33.03 -33.40 -42.85
CA TRP A 6 32.32 -34.25 -41.89
C TRP A 6 32.97 -34.25 -40.51
N ALA A 7 34.31 -34.14 -40.43
CA ALA A 7 35.01 -33.99 -39.16
C ALA A 7 34.68 -32.65 -38.48
N ILE A 8 34.56 -31.56 -39.25
CA ILE A 8 34.15 -30.25 -38.72
C ILE A 8 32.70 -30.30 -38.22
N ILE A 9 31.78 -30.87 -39.00
CA ILE A 9 30.37 -31.01 -38.62
C ILE A 9 30.23 -31.86 -37.35
N GLY A 10 30.93 -33.01 -37.29
CA GLY A 10 30.93 -33.88 -36.12
C GLY A 10 31.50 -33.21 -34.88
N GLY A 11 32.59 -32.44 -35.02
CA GLY A 11 33.21 -31.69 -33.93
C GLY A 11 32.31 -30.58 -33.38
N LEU A 12 31.62 -29.84 -34.25
CA LEU A 12 30.68 -28.79 -33.85
C LEU A 12 29.42 -29.36 -33.19
N LEU A 13 28.88 -30.47 -33.71
CA LEU A 13 27.77 -31.20 -33.08
C LEU A 13 28.16 -31.73 -31.70
N TRP A 14 29.36 -32.30 -31.57
CA TRP A 14 29.88 -32.76 -30.29
C TRP A 14 30.06 -31.61 -29.30
N ALA A 15 30.60 -30.47 -29.75
CA ALA A 15 30.70 -29.27 -28.94
C ALA A 15 29.32 -28.78 -28.46
N GLY A 16 28.33 -28.69 -29.34
CA GLY A 16 26.98 -28.24 -28.98
C GLY A 16 26.22 -29.19 -28.04
N LEU A 17 26.42 -30.50 -28.18
CA LEU A 17 25.73 -31.51 -27.37
C LEU A 17 26.41 -31.76 -26.02
N PHE A 18 27.74 -31.69 -25.96
CA PHE A 18 28.51 -32.17 -24.80
C PHE A 18 29.33 -31.09 -24.09
N ILE A 19 29.67 -29.98 -24.75
CA ILE A 19 30.28 -28.83 -24.07
C ILE A 19 29.16 -27.93 -23.58
N LYS A 20 28.69 -28.19 -22.35
CA LYS A 20 27.83 -27.24 -21.65
C LYS A 20 28.73 -26.14 -21.08
N PRO A 21 28.69 -24.90 -21.58
CA PRO A 21 29.43 -23.81 -20.97
C PRO A 21 28.96 -23.68 -19.52
N LYS A 22 29.89 -23.83 -18.58
CA LYS A 22 29.63 -23.44 -17.19
C LYS A 22 29.77 -21.92 -17.16
N PRO A 23 28.73 -21.16 -16.76
CA PRO A 23 28.87 -19.72 -16.62
C PRO A 23 30.04 -19.43 -15.67
N VAL A 24 31.11 -18.84 -16.19
CA VAL A 24 32.21 -18.29 -15.39
C VAL A 24 31.91 -16.81 -15.21
N GLY A 25 31.22 -16.50 -14.12
CA GLY A 25 30.85 -15.14 -13.74
C GLY A 25 30.24 -15.16 -12.35
N ALA A 26 30.50 -14.12 -11.56
CA ALA A 26 29.75 -13.90 -10.34
C ALA A 26 28.27 -13.72 -10.72
N SER A 27 27.36 -14.42 -10.04
CA SER A 27 25.94 -14.12 -10.16
C SER A 27 25.75 -12.64 -9.86
N VAL A 28 25.33 -11.85 -10.85
CA VAL A 28 24.99 -10.45 -10.61
C VAL A 28 23.72 -10.47 -9.78
N SER A 29 23.82 -10.10 -8.50
CA SER A 29 22.63 -9.84 -7.71
C SER A 29 21.97 -8.59 -8.30
N PRO A 30 20.66 -8.62 -8.62
CA PRO A 30 19.95 -7.42 -8.99
C PRO A 30 20.11 -6.35 -7.89
N PRO A 31 20.16 -5.06 -8.25
CA PRO A 31 20.19 -3.99 -7.26
C PRO A 31 18.93 -4.06 -6.39
N ALA A 32 19.02 -3.51 -5.17
CA ALA A 32 17.87 -3.48 -4.27
C ALA A 32 16.72 -2.67 -4.89
N LEU A 33 17.04 -1.54 -5.52
CA LEU A 33 16.11 -0.61 -6.15
C LEU A 33 16.47 -0.41 -7.63
N GLU A 34 15.47 -0.37 -8.50
CA GLU A 34 15.60 -0.10 -9.93
C GLU A 34 14.72 1.10 -10.33
N ARG A 35 15.09 1.83 -11.40
CA ARG A 35 14.33 3.02 -11.83
C ARG A 35 12.87 2.77 -12.19
N ARG A 36 12.52 1.54 -12.56
CA ARG A 36 11.16 1.17 -12.98
C ARG A 36 10.34 0.56 -11.86
N ASP A 37 10.91 0.48 -10.66
CA ASP A 37 10.18 -0.03 -9.51
C ASP A 37 9.10 0.96 -9.09
N GLN A 38 7.92 0.42 -8.84
CA GLN A 38 6.79 1.13 -8.27
C GLN A 38 6.48 0.52 -6.90
N PHE A 39 6.14 1.38 -5.96
CA PHE A 39 5.83 1.02 -4.58
C PHE A 39 4.46 1.58 -4.23
N TYR A 40 3.68 0.83 -3.45
CA TYR A 40 2.26 1.16 -3.21
C TYR A 40 1.98 1.30 -1.71
N GLY A 41 2.60 0.45 -0.89
CA GLY A 41 2.45 0.45 0.56
C GLY A 41 3.74 0.77 1.30
N LEU A 42 3.60 1.38 2.48
CA LEU A 42 4.70 1.71 3.38
C LEU A 42 4.32 1.35 4.83
N ALA A 43 5.26 0.76 5.56
CA ALA A 43 5.13 0.51 6.99
C ALA A 43 6.41 0.90 7.73
N GLN A 44 6.29 1.47 8.93
CA GLN A 44 7.43 1.70 9.80
C GLN A 44 7.49 0.62 10.88
N LEU A 45 8.64 -0.03 11.02
CA LEU A 45 8.95 -0.92 12.13
C LEU A 45 9.34 -0.09 13.37
N PRO A 46 9.07 -0.59 14.58
CA PRO A 46 9.68 -0.07 15.80
C PRO A 46 11.21 -0.02 15.65
N GLY A 47 11.82 1.13 15.88
CA GLY A 47 13.24 1.40 15.60
C GLY A 47 13.47 2.25 14.34
N GLY A 48 12.43 2.55 13.57
CA GLY A 48 12.45 3.58 12.53
C GLY A 48 12.69 3.07 11.11
N ALA A 49 13.06 1.80 10.94
CA ALA A 49 13.20 1.18 9.63
C ALA A 49 11.87 1.15 8.88
N ILE A 50 11.91 1.35 7.56
CA ILE A 50 10.72 1.40 6.71
C ILE A 50 10.70 0.16 5.82
N LEU A 51 9.56 -0.49 5.75
CA LEU A 51 9.25 -1.52 4.76
C LEU A 51 8.43 -0.90 3.64
N ALA A 52 8.77 -1.19 2.39
CA ALA A 52 8.03 -0.73 1.22
C ALA A 52 7.65 -1.90 0.33
N ALA A 53 6.36 -2.04 0.00
CA ALA A 53 5.83 -3.09 -0.85
C ALA A 53 5.54 -2.56 -2.26
N GLY A 54 5.90 -3.33 -3.28
CA GLY A 54 5.91 -2.87 -4.65
C GLY A 54 5.67 -3.94 -5.71
N SER A 55 5.93 -3.55 -6.95
CA SER A 55 5.78 -4.39 -8.14
C SER A 55 6.62 -5.66 -8.07
N ASN A 56 6.14 -6.72 -8.72
CA ASN A 56 6.85 -8.00 -8.87
C ASN A 56 7.24 -8.67 -7.54
N GLY A 57 6.36 -8.61 -6.53
CA GLY A 57 6.58 -9.17 -5.21
C GLY A 57 7.67 -8.46 -4.39
N LYS A 58 8.14 -7.29 -4.82
CA LYS A 58 9.26 -6.61 -4.20
C LYS A 58 8.86 -6.04 -2.83
N ILE A 59 9.66 -6.36 -1.82
CA ILE A 59 9.67 -5.68 -0.54
C ILE A 59 11.07 -5.09 -0.32
N LEU A 60 11.14 -3.79 -0.03
CA LEU A 60 12.37 -3.15 0.43
C LEU A 60 12.33 -2.97 1.93
N ALA A 61 13.48 -3.13 2.57
CA ALA A 61 13.76 -2.64 3.91
C ALA A 61 14.74 -1.48 3.81
N ILE A 62 14.35 -0.33 4.34
CA ILE A 62 15.10 0.92 4.34
C ILE A 62 15.46 1.22 5.80
N ALA A 63 16.74 1.10 6.13
CA ALA A 63 17.24 1.38 7.47
C ALA A 63 17.28 2.89 7.76
N GLY A 64 17.37 3.26 9.03
CA GLY A 64 17.36 4.67 9.46
C GLY A 64 18.57 5.48 8.97
N ASP A 65 19.67 4.81 8.62
CA ASP A 65 20.87 5.38 7.99
C ASP A 65 20.76 5.49 6.45
N GLY A 66 19.66 5.02 5.88
CA GLY A 66 19.39 5.04 4.44
C GLY A 66 19.84 3.80 3.67
N GLU A 67 20.38 2.77 4.33
CA GLU A 67 20.68 1.50 3.65
C GLU A 67 19.40 0.85 3.12
N VAL A 68 19.42 0.45 1.85
CA VAL A 68 18.27 -0.18 1.17
C VAL A 68 18.60 -1.63 0.85
N ALA A 69 17.81 -2.55 1.38
CA ALA A 69 17.93 -3.98 1.13
C ALA A 69 16.63 -4.55 0.56
N ARG A 70 16.73 -5.36 -0.50
CA ARG A 70 15.59 -6.14 -1.01
C ARG A 70 15.36 -7.37 -0.15
N ARG A 71 14.10 -7.62 0.23
CA ARG A 71 13.66 -8.85 0.90
C ARG A 71 13.13 -9.84 -0.13
N GLN A 72 13.48 -11.11 0.07
CA GLN A 72 12.97 -12.19 -0.74
C GLN A 72 11.54 -12.51 -0.33
N THR A 73 10.67 -12.71 -1.31
CA THR A 73 9.26 -13.04 -1.11
C THR A 73 8.91 -14.27 -1.94
N PRO A 74 7.91 -15.07 -1.52
CA PRO A 74 7.51 -16.28 -2.23
C PRO A 74 6.53 -16.00 -3.39
N THR A 75 6.54 -14.77 -3.94
CA THR A 75 5.58 -14.32 -4.95
C THR A 75 6.23 -13.38 -5.96
N ASP A 76 5.72 -13.37 -7.18
CA ASP A 76 6.01 -12.37 -8.21
C ASP A 76 4.84 -11.40 -8.42
N LYS A 77 3.76 -11.52 -7.65
CA LYS A 77 2.60 -10.64 -7.74
C LYS A 77 2.89 -9.29 -7.12
N THR A 78 2.40 -8.22 -7.75
CA THR A 78 2.48 -6.87 -7.18
C THR A 78 1.81 -6.83 -5.82
N LEU A 79 2.54 -6.33 -4.83
CA LEU A 79 2.04 -6.06 -3.49
C LEU A 79 1.53 -4.62 -3.46
N GLN A 80 0.27 -4.46 -3.06
CA GLN A 80 -0.45 -3.17 -3.06
C GLN A 80 -0.32 -2.44 -1.73
N ASP A 81 -0.15 -3.18 -0.62
CA ASP A 81 0.03 -2.56 0.68
C ASP A 81 0.85 -3.43 1.65
N ILE A 82 1.40 -2.79 2.67
CA ILE A 82 2.15 -3.43 3.76
C ILE A 82 1.90 -2.70 5.07
N ALA A 83 1.78 -3.45 6.16
CA ALA A 83 1.58 -2.95 7.51
C ALA A 83 2.43 -3.72 8.51
N ALA A 84 2.79 -3.09 9.62
CA ALA A 84 3.55 -3.71 10.71
C ALA A 84 2.81 -3.52 12.03
N TRP A 85 2.68 -4.59 12.80
CA TRP A 85 2.11 -4.53 14.15
C TRP A 85 3.14 -4.07 15.17
N ASP A 86 4.35 -4.61 15.08
CA ASP A 86 5.38 -4.49 16.08
C ASP A 86 6.78 -4.77 15.50
N ALA A 87 7.77 -4.97 16.37
CA ALA A 87 9.17 -5.19 16.00
C ALA A 87 9.43 -6.55 15.33
N SER A 88 8.43 -7.42 15.25
CA SER A 88 8.55 -8.78 14.72
C SER A 88 7.52 -9.05 13.63
N HIS A 89 6.30 -8.54 13.74
CA HIS A 89 5.20 -8.91 12.87
C HIS A 89 4.90 -7.87 11.81
N ALA A 90 4.83 -8.32 10.55
CA ALA A 90 4.40 -7.50 9.42
C ALA A 90 3.58 -8.34 8.42
N VAL A 91 2.71 -7.67 7.66
CA VAL A 91 1.84 -8.28 6.65
C VAL A 91 1.85 -7.43 5.39
N ALA A 92 1.86 -8.08 4.22
CA ALA A 92 1.71 -7.45 2.92
C ALA A 92 0.60 -8.12 2.13
N VAL A 93 -0.18 -7.34 1.37
CA VAL A 93 -1.28 -7.83 0.54
C VAL A 93 -1.13 -7.34 -0.89
N GLY A 94 -1.71 -8.03 -1.86
CA GLY A 94 -1.58 -7.62 -3.25
C GLY A 94 -2.51 -8.30 -4.26
N ASN A 95 -2.08 -8.26 -5.51
CA ASN A 95 -2.81 -8.83 -6.64
C ASN A 95 -3.03 -10.34 -6.46
N ASP A 96 -4.09 -10.86 -7.10
CA ASP A 96 -4.49 -12.28 -7.06
C ASP A 96 -4.72 -12.84 -5.65
N GLY A 97 -5.01 -11.98 -4.67
CA GLY A 97 -5.31 -12.36 -3.29
C GLY A 97 -4.08 -12.88 -2.56
N VAL A 98 -2.89 -12.42 -2.96
CA VAL A 98 -1.66 -12.73 -2.24
C VAL A 98 -1.66 -12.00 -0.91
N ILE A 99 -1.41 -12.77 0.15
CA ILE A 99 -1.15 -12.25 1.50
C ILE A 99 0.14 -12.91 1.98
N LEU A 100 1.10 -12.08 2.38
CA LEU A 100 2.35 -12.49 2.99
C LEU A 100 2.41 -12.00 4.43
N PHE A 101 3.00 -12.78 5.32
CA PHE A 101 3.29 -12.36 6.68
C PHE A 101 4.73 -12.69 7.07
N SER A 102 5.26 -11.91 8.00
CA SER A 102 6.57 -12.07 8.61
C SER A 102 6.42 -12.07 10.13
N THR A 103 7.26 -12.83 10.81
CA THR A 103 7.34 -12.93 12.27
C THR A 103 8.74 -12.58 12.79
N ASP A 104 9.56 -11.97 11.95
CA ASP A 104 10.96 -11.66 12.22
C ASP A 104 11.39 -10.30 11.64
N ALA A 105 10.53 -9.29 11.78
CA ALA A 105 10.80 -7.91 11.37
C ALA A 105 10.97 -7.73 9.84
N GLY A 106 10.20 -8.50 9.06
CA GLY A 106 10.25 -8.45 7.59
C GLY A 106 11.50 -9.07 6.98
N GLN A 107 12.29 -9.84 7.75
CA GLN A 107 13.48 -10.51 7.23
C GLN A 107 13.08 -11.69 6.33
N HIS A 108 12.11 -12.49 6.74
CA HIS A 108 11.54 -13.59 5.96
C HIS A 108 10.02 -13.46 5.84
N TRP A 109 9.51 -13.82 4.67
CA TRP A 109 8.09 -13.72 4.32
C TRP A 109 7.51 -15.08 3.95
N ARG A 110 6.30 -15.36 4.44
CA ARG A 110 5.56 -16.60 4.18
C ARG A 110 4.19 -16.25 3.62
N SER A 111 3.69 -17.04 2.68
CA SER A 111 2.32 -16.89 2.19
C SER A 111 1.31 -17.38 3.23
N ALA A 112 0.24 -16.63 3.45
CA ALA A 112 -0.92 -17.11 4.18
C ALA A 112 -1.57 -18.27 3.41
N SER A 113 -2.10 -19.25 4.14
CA SER A 113 -2.81 -20.39 3.57
C SER A 113 -4.32 -20.24 3.74
N GLY A 114 -5.09 -20.88 2.86
CA GLY A 114 -6.56 -20.91 2.98
C GLY A 114 -7.25 -19.55 2.83
N VAL A 115 -6.62 -18.58 2.16
CA VAL A 115 -7.22 -17.25 1.94
C VAL A 115 -8.57 -17.39 1.23
N PRO A 116 -9.67 -16.83 1.78
CA PRO A 116 -11.01 -16.95 1.22
C PRO A 116 -11.17 -16.04 -0.02
N ARG A 117 -10.72 -16.56 -1.16
CA ARG A 117 -10.72 -15.88 -2.47
C ARG A 117 -12.06 -16.03 -3.19
N SER A 118 -12.42 -14.99 -3.96
CA SER A 118 -13.50 -15.07 -4.93
C SER A 118 -13.06 -15.86 -6.16
N GLN A 119 -14.03 -16.42 -6.87
CA GLN A 119 -13.80 -17.08 -8.15
C GLN A 119 -13.64 -16.08 -9.32
N VAL A 120 -13.94 -14.80 -9.11
CA VAL A 120 -13.96 -13.77 -10.16
C VAL A 120 -12.66 -12.96 -10.18
N ALA A 121 -12.38 -12.22 -9.11
CA ALA A 121 -11.21 -11.35 -8.99
C ALA A 121 -10.78 -11.27 -7.52
N ASN A 122 -9.50 -10.98 -7.27
CA ASN A 122 -8.90 -11.15 -5.94
C ASN A 122 -7.88 -10.07 -5.57
N LYS A 123 -7.77 -8.96 -6.30
CA LYS A 123 -6.81 -7.92 -5.91
C LYS A 123 -7.17 -7.38 -4.52
N LEU A 124 -6.22 -7.44 -3.60
CA LEU A 124 -6.29 -6.76 -2.31
C LEU A 124 -5.59 -5.41 -2.45
N ASN A 125 -6.30 -4.34 -2.13
CA ASN A 125 -5.84 -2.96 -2.30
C ASN A 125 -5.15 -2.42 -1.04
N ARG A 126 -5.59 -2.84 0.16
CA ARG A 126 -5.13 -2.26 1.42
C ARG A 126 -5.16 -3.24 2.57
N VAL A 127 -4.22 -3.09 3.51
CA VAL A 127 -4.24 -3.79 4.80
C VAL A 127 -4.03 -2.81 5.95
N ARG A 128 -4.82 -2.96 7.01
CA ARG A 128 -4.63 -2.24 8.27
C ARG A 128 -4.50 -3.23 9.41
N VAL A 129 -3.69 -2.85 10.39
CA VAL A 129 -3.40 -3.66 11.56
C VAL A 129 -3.85 -2.95 12.83
N ALA A 130 -4.21 -3.73 13.84
CA ALA A 130 -4.49 -3.26 15.18
C ALA A 130 -3.92 -4.25 16.21
N ALA A 131 -4.02 -3.90 17.49
CA ALA A 131 -3.47 -4.70 18.57
C ALA A 131 -3.98 -6.15 18.57
N GLY A 132 -3.20 -7.05 19.18
CA GLY A 132 -3.60 -8.46 19.35
C GLY A 132 -3.61 -9.28 18.06
N GLY A 133 -2.83 -8.89 17.04
CA GLY A 133 -2.72 -9.61 15.78
C GLY A 133 -3.87 -9.39 14.81
N LEU A 134 -4.77 -8.44 15.09
CA LEU A 134 -5.84 -8.07 14.18
C LEU A 134 -5.27 -7.45 12.90
N ALA A 135 -5.68 -7.95 11.74
CA ALA A 135 -5.55 -7.25 10.48
C ALA A 135 -6.83 -7.31 9.66
N ILE A 136 -7.16 -6.22 8.98
CA ILE A 136 -8.25 -6.15 8.00
C ILE A 136 -7.64 -5.84 6.62
N ALA A 137 -7.95 -6.67 5.63
CA ALA A 137 -7.57 -6.47 4.24
C ALA A 137 -8.81 -6.23 3.37
N VAL A 138 -8.73 -5.25 2.48
CA VAL A 138 -9.83 -4.86 1.58
C VAL A 138 -9.44 -4.93 0.12
N GLY A 139 -10.39 -5.20 -0.77
CA GLY A 139 -10.11 -5.36 -2.20
C GLY A 139 -11.33 -5.56 -3.10
N GLU A 140 -11.09 -6.15 -4.26
CA GLU A 140 -12.09 -6.48 -5.29
C GLU A 140 -13.08 -7.56 -4.81
N MET A 141 -14.23 -7.63 -5.48
CA MET A 141 -15.30 -8.61 -5.20
C MET A 141 -15.76 -8.57 -3.74
N GLY A 142 -15.83 -7.36 -3.19
CA GLY A 142 -16.25 -7.10 -1.82
C GLY A 142 -15.32 -7.70 -0.80
N ALA A 143 -14.04 -7.95 -1.14
CA ALA A 143 -13.08 -8.52 -0.20
C ALA A 143 -12.97 -7.62 1.04
N LEU A 144 -13.35 -8.18 2.17
CA LEU A 144 -13.22 -7.62 3.51
C LEU A 144 -12.82 -8.77 4.41
N LEU A 145 -11.51 -8.98 4.51
CA LEU A 145 -10.91 -10.15 5.14
C LEU A 145 -10.34 -9.75 6.49
N ALA A 146 -10.49 -10.60 7.50
CA ALA A 146 -9.93 -10.42 8.83
C ALA A 146 -8.98 -11.55 9.21
N SER A 147 -7.86 -11.19 9.83
CA SER A 147 -6.95 -12.08 10.55
C SER A 147 -6.90 -11.69 12.02
N HIS A 148 -6.75 -12.67 12.90
CA HIS A 148 -6.54 -12.47 14.35
C HIS A 148 -5.24 -13.11 14.85
N ASP A 149 -4.37 -13.53 13.93
CA ASP A 149 -3.17 -14.32 14.18
C ASP A 149 -1.96 -13.79 13.41
N PHE A 150 -1.84 -12.47 13.33
CA PHE A 150 -0.74 -11.76 12.67
C PHE A 150 -0.61 -12.12 11.17
N GLY A 151 -1.75 -12.28 10.50
CA GLY A 151 -1.83 -12.48 9.05
C GLY A 151 -1.62 -13.92 8.59
N ALA A 152 -1.52 -14.90 9.51
CA ALA A 152 -1.31 -16.30 9.16
C ALA A 152 -2.56 -16.95 8.57
N SER A 153 -3.75 -16.65 9.10
CA SER A 153 -5.04 -17.11 8.59
C SER A 153 -6.07 -15.98 8.45
N TRP A 154 -7.04 -16.17 7.56
CA TRP A 154 -7.98 -15.12 7.16
C TRP A 154 -9.39 -15.66 6.99
N GLN A 155 -10.38 -14.85 7.38
CA GLN A 155 -11.80 -15.11 7.20
C GLN A 155 -12.49 -13.92 6.53
N ARG A 156 -13.57 -14.17 5.78
CA ARG A 156 -14.40 -13.11 5.21
C ARG A 156 -15.32 -12.56 6.28
N LEU A 157 -15.43 -11.23 6.38
CA LEU A 157 -16.39 -10.58 7.27
C LEU A 157 -17.75 -10.32 6.60
N ARG A 158 -17.82 -10.42 5.26
CA ARG A 158 -19.02 -10.21 4.46
C ARG A 158 -19.04 -11.13 3.25
N ASP A 159 -20.24 -11.39 2.75
CA ASP A 159 -20.45 -12.12 1.51
C ASP A 159 -19.81 -11.40 0.31
N GLU A 160 -19.64 -12.12 -0.78
CA GLU A 160 -19.13 -11.55 -2.03
C GLU A 160 -20.12 -10.56 -2.63
N GLU A 161 -19.60 -9.42 -3.08
CA GLU A 161 -20.36 -8.34 -3.71
C GLU A 161 -19.53 -7.81 -4.87
N ASP A 162 -20.16 -7.40 -5.98
CA ASP A 162 -19.47 -6.80 -7.13
C ASP A 162 -19.10 -5.34 -6.83
N VAL A 163 -18.11 -5.18 -5.94
CA VAL A 163 -17.66 -3.90 -5.38
C VAL A 163 -16.16 -3.95 -5.10
N ALA A 164 -15.42 -2.89 -5.42
CA ALA A 164 -14.05 -2.72 -4.94
C ALA A 164 -13.98 -1.83 -3.69
N TRP A 165 -13.46 -2.39 -2.60
CA TRP A 165 -13.08 -1.62 -1.40
C TRP A 165 -11.62 -1.16 -1.51
N ASN A 166 -11.35 0.09 -1.15
CA ASN A 166 -10.06 0.75 -1.38
C ASN A 166 -9.27 1.00 -0.10
N ASP A 167 -9.95 1.26 1.02
CA ASP A 167 -9.30 1.47 2.32
C ASP A 167 -10.26 1.17 3.47
N VAL A 168 -9.70 0.94 4.65
CA VAL A 168 -10.41 0.76 5.91
C VAL A 168 -9.72 1.57 7.00
N ALA A 169 -10.48 2.16 7.91
CA ALA A 169 -9.99 2.71 9.16
C ALA A 169 -10.47 1.83 10.32
N LEU A 170 -9.54 1.48 11.21
CA LEU A 170 -9.81 0.74 12.44
C LEU A 170 -9.74 1.70 13.62
N LEU A 171 -10.82 1.84 14.38
CA LEU A 171 -10.90 2.73 15.54
C LEU A 171 -10.78 1.91 16.84
N GLY A 172 -10.30 2.55 17.90
CA GLY A 172 -9.98 1.89 19.17
C GLY A 172 -11.18 1.32 19.93
N ASP A 173 -12.40 1.73 19.58
CA ASP A 173 -13.66 1.21 20.13
C ASP A 173 -14.19 -0.02 19.35
N GLY A 174 -13.43 -0.54 18.39
CA GLY A 174 -13.84 -1.64 17.51
C GLY A 174 -14.65 -1.17 16.30
N ARG A 175 -14.90 0.14 16.15
CA ARG A 175 -15.54 0.67 14.96
C ARG A 175 -14.63 0.53 13.74
N MET A 176 -15.23 0.18 12.61
CA MET A 176 -14.57 0.10 11.32
C MET A 176 -15.29 0.96 10.30
N VAL A 177 -14.53 1.74 9.53
CA VAL A 177 -15.05 2.52 8.40
C VAL A 177 -14.33 2.07 7.14
N VAL A 178 -15.07 1.52 6.17
CA VAL A 178 -14.53 1.07 4.88
C VAL A 178 -14.99 2.03 3.80
N VAL A 179 -14.10 2.41 2.90
CA VAL A 179 -14.42 3.25 1.75
C VAL A 179 -14.06 2.54 0.45
N GLY A 180 -14.83 2.78 -0.61
CA GLY A 180 -14.69 2.06 -1.86
C GLY A 180 -15.10 2.84 -3.09
N GLU A 181 -15.33 2.09 -4.17
CA GLU A 181 -15.78 2.65 -5.44
C GLU A 181 -17.12 3.39 -5.34
N VAL A 182 -17.37 4.30 -6.27
CA VAL A 182 -18.65 5.04 -6.40
C VAL A 182 -19.10 5.70 -5.09
N GLY A 183 -18.15 6.23 -4.33
CA GLY A 183 -18.40 6.93 -3.07
C GLY A 183 -18.92 6.05 -1.93
N ARG A 184 -18.90 4.72 -2.07
CA ARG A 184 -19.46 3.81 -1.06
C ARG A 184 -18.68 3.87 0.25
N ILE A 185 -19.43 3.86 1.34
CA ILE A 185 -18.91 3.85 2.71
C ILE A 185 -19.67 2.79 3.52
N LEU A 186 -18.93 1.91 4.18
CA LEU A 186 -19.48 1.00 5.17
C LEU A 186 -19.03 1.41 6.57
N LEU A 187 -19.93 1.25 7.52
CA LEU A 187 -19.69 1.46 8.93
C LEU A 187 -20.07 0.20 9.71
N SER A 188 -19.17 -0.28 10.56
CA SER A 188 -19.47 -1.27 11.60
C SER A 188 -19.12 -0.67 12.95
N ASP A 189 -20.00 -0.81 13.93
CA ASP A 189 -19.81 -0.36 15.32
C ASP A 189 -19.41 -1.51 16.25
N ASP A 190 -19.19 -2.73 15.72
CA ASP A 190 -19.04 -3.97 16.49
C ASP A 190 -18.00 -4.92 15.89
N ALA A 191 -16.85 -4.37 15.48
CA ALA A 191 -15.70 -5.11 14.96
C ALA A 191 -16.02 -5.99 13.74
N GLY A 192 -16.97 -5.55 12.91
CA GLY A 192 -17.36 -6.22 11.67
C GLY A 192 -18.46 -7.26 11.81
N GLY A 193 -19.12 -7.36 12.98
CA GLY A 193 -20.27 -8.24 13.18
C GLY A 193 -21.51 -7.81 12.39
N HIS A 194 -21.78 -6.50 12.35
CA HIS A 194 -22.84 -5.90 11.56
C HIS A 194 -22.33 -4.69 10.79
N TRP A 195 -22.91 -4.48 9.61
CA TRP A 195 -22.52 -3.41 8.70
C TRP A 195 -23.71 -2.55 8.30
N LYS A 196 -23.48 -1.25 8.30
CA LYS A 196 -24.40 -0.25 7.76
C LYS A 196 -23.75 0.44 6.57
N GLU A 197 -24.45 0.51 5.46
CA GLU A 197 -24.06 1.35 4.34
C GLU A 197 -24.47 2.80 4.61
N ILE A 198 -23.53 3.72 4.42
CA ILE A 198 -23.78 5.16 4.50
C ILE A 198 -24.02 5.66 3.07
N PRO A 199 -25.09 6.44 2.81
CA PRO A 199 -25.35 6.99 1.48
C PRO A 199 -24.12 7.72 0.93
N PRO A 200 -23.75 7.48 -0.34
CA PRO A 200 -22.54 8.03 -0.91
C PRO A 200 -22.64 9.57 -0.97
N PRO A 201 -21.73 10.31 -0.31
CA PRO A 201 -21.77 11.77 -0.29
C PRO A 201 -21.23 12.39 -1.59
N VAL A 202 -20.53 11.60 -2.41
CA VAL A 202 -19.98 11.97 -3.72
C VAL A 202 -20.12 10.78 -4.69
N PRO A 203 -20.18 11.01 -6.01
CA PRO A 203 -20.31 9.93 -6.99
C PRO A 203 -19.00 9.21 -7.30
N GLY A 204 -17.85 9.82 -6.99
CA GLY A 204 -16.52 9.28 -7.29
C GLY A 204 -16.00 8.30 -6.24
N SER A 205 -15.13 7.37 -6.65
CA SER A 205 -14.46 6.43 -5.75
C SER A 205 -13.65 7.12 -4.67
N LEU A 206 -13.83 6.66 -3.43
CA LEU A 206 -12.99 7.04 -2.29
C LEU A 206 -11.82 6.08 -2.20
N MET A 207 -10.61 6.62 -2.07
CA MET A 207 -9.35 5.89 -2.20
C MET A 207 -8.65 5.67 -0.86
N SER A 208 -8.89 6.53 0.13
CA SER A 208 -8.31 6.40 1.45
C SER A 208 -9.16 7.07 2.53
N VAL A 209 -9.11 6.53 3.74
CA VAL A 209 -9.82 7.05 4.91
C VAL A 209 -8.91 6.98 6.13
N SER A 210 -8.91 8.04 6.94
CA SER A 210 -8.13 8.12 8.17
C SER A 210 -8.89 8.87 9.26
N PHE A 211 -8.65 8.48 10.51
CA PHE A 211 -9.27 9.07 11.70
C PHE A 211 -8.17 9.52 12.65
N ARG A 212 -8.32 10.73 13.21
CA ARG A 212 -7.42 11.25 14.24
C ARG A 212 -7.88 10.87 15.65
N ASP A 213 -9.17 10.58 15.78
CA ASP A 213 -9.84 10.16 17.00
C ASP A 213 -11.15 9.41 16.65
N ALA A 214 -11.94 9.01 17.66
CA ALA A 214 -13.14 8.21 17.47
C ALA A 214 -14.29 8.92 16.73
N SER A 215 -14.21 10.23 16.53
CA SER A 215 -15.27 11.07 15.94
C SER A 215 -14.84 11.78 14.66
N ASN A 216 -13.57 12.18 14.57
CA ASN A 216 -13.07 13.04 13.50
C ASN A 216 -12.24 12.24 12.50
N GLY A 217 -12.70 12.24 11.25
CA GLY A 217 -12.04 11.54 10.16
C GLY A 217 -12.13 12.28 8.84
N VAL A 218 -11.24 11.91 7.93
CA VAL A 218 -11.17 12.41 6.56
C VAL A 218 -11.11 11.23 5.60
N ALA A 219 -11.88 11.31 4.51
CA ALA A 219 -11.76 10.43 3.36
C ALA A 219 -11.40 11.25 2.13
N VAL A 220 -10.54 10.70 1.27
CA VAL A 220 -10.13 11.34 0.02
C VAL A 220 -10.31 10.40 -1.16
N GLY A 221 -10.44 10.94 -2.37
CA GLY A 221 -10.68 10.12 -3.54
C GLY A 221 -10.43 10.77 -4.89
N VAL A 222 -11.05 10.20 -5.91
CA VAL A 222 -10.96 10.67 -7.30
C VAL A 222 -11.55 12.07 -7.44
N GLU A 223 -11.16 12.74 -8.52
CA GLU A 223 -11.58 14.11 -8.86
C GLU A 223 -11.32 15.14 -7.73
N GLY A 224 -10.33 14.90 -6.88
CA GLY A 224 -9.99 15.77 -5.75
C GLY A 224 -10.99 15.73 -4.60
N SER A 225 -11.82 14.68 -4.52
CA SER A 225 -12.81 14.52 -3.45
C SER A 225 -12.14 14.53 -2.08
N VAL A 226 -12.64 15.38 -1.18
CA VAL A 226 -12.30 15.41 0.24
C VAL A 226 -13.58 15.45 1.05
N LEU A 227 -13.72 14.51 1.98
CA LEU A 227 -14.86 14.39 2.87
C LEU A 227 -14.40 14.47 4.31
N VAL A 228 -15.18 15.12 5.16
CA VAL A 228 -14.94 15.20 6.60
C VAL A 228 -16.12 14.59 7.35
N THR A 229 -15.83 13.81 8.37
CA THR A 229 -16.79 13.38 9.39
C THR A 229 -16.40 13.92 10.76
N ARG A 230 -17.41 14.22 11.58
CA ARG A 230 -17.27 14.66 12.98
C ARG A 230 -18.08 13.80 13.95
N ASP A 231 -18.68 12.72 13.47
CA ASP A 231 -19.54 11.81 14.24
C ASP A 231 -19.13 10.34 14.08
N GLY A 232 -17.86 10.12 13.74
CA GLY A 232 -17.26 8.79 13.65
C GLY A 232 -17.61 8.04 12.37
N GLY A 233 -17.88 8.76 11.28
CA GLY A 233 -18.19 8.20 9.97
C GLY A 233 -19.67 7.93 9.72
N ARG A 234 -20.57 8.42 10.59
CA ARG A 234 -22.03 8.26 10.41
C ARG A 234 -22.59 9.27 9.43
N GLN A 235 -22.00 10.46 9.36
CA GLN A 235 -22.25 11.48 8.37
C GLN A 235 -20.94 12.03 7.82
N TRP A 236 -20.96 12.36 6.54
CA TRP A 236 -19.81 12.89 5.80
C TRP A 236 -20.21 14.16 5.06
N GLN A 237 -19.36 15.17 5.14
CA GLN A 237 -19.55 16.46 4.48
C GLN A 237 -18.42 16.66 3.46
N PRO A 238 -18.75 16.87 2.16
CA PRO A 238 -17.76 17.24 1.17
C PRO A 238 -17.13 18.59 1.47
N VAL A 239 -15.85 18.73 1.13
CA VAL A 239 -15.10 19.98 1.20
C VAL A 239 -14.68 20.37 -0.22
N GLU A 240 -15.10 21.54 -0.67
CA GLU A 240 -14.68 22.06 -1.97
C GLU A 240 -13.33 22.77 -1.88
N LEU A 241 -12.32 22.19 -2.54
CA LEU A 241 -10.95 22.71 -2.57
C LEU A 241 -10.53 23.30 -3.91
N GLY A 242 -11.33 23.10 -4.96
CA GLY A 242 -10.95 23.43 -6.34
C GLY A 242 -9.83 22.54 -6.93
N VAL A 243 -9.41 21.51 -6.20
CA VAL A 243 -8.47 20.48 -6.69
C VAL A 243 -9.25 19.45 -7.49
N ARG A 244 -8.74 19.07 -8.68
CA ARG A 244 -9.35 18.04 -9.54
C ARG A 244 -8.47 16.79 -9.70
N ASP A 245 -7.21 16.89 -9.30
CA ASP A 245 -6.27 15.77 -9.32
C ASP A 245 -6.74 14.69 -8.32
N HIS A 246 -6.62 13.42 -8.69
CA HIS A 246 -7.02 12.31 -7.84
C HIS A 246 -6.14 12.24 -6.59
N LEU A 247 -6.77 12.05 -5.43
CA LEU A 247 -6.08 11.82 -4.15
C LEU A 247 -6.16 10.33 -3.81
N PHE A 248 -5.05 9.74 -3.40
CA PHE A 248 -4.92 8.30 -3.22
C PHE A 248 -4.63 7.87 -1.78
N ASN A 249 -4.09 8.76 -0.95
CA ASN A 249 -3.81 8.46 0.45
C ASN A 249 -4.03 9.69 1.33
N VAL A 250 -4.53 9.47 2.55
CA VAL A 250 -4.65 10.50 3.59
C VAL A 250 -4.17 9.96 4.94
N LEU A 251 -3.48 10.81 5.69
CA LEU A 251 -3.01 10.52 7.04
C LEU A 251 -3.19 11.72 7.98
N TRP A 252 -3.17 11.45 9.27
CA TRP A 252 -3.15 12.47 10.33
C TRP A 252 -1.73 12.66 10.87
N ASP A 253 -1.21 13.87 10.80
CA ASP A 253 0.03 14.30 11.44
C ASP A 253 -0.28 14.95 12.79
N ALA A 254 -0.29 14.12 13.83
CA ALA A 254 -0.54 14.57 15.20
C ALA A 254 0.50 15.58 15.70
N GLY A 255 1.76 15.48 15.23
CA GLY A 255 2.84 16.39 15.63
C GLY A 255 2.63 17.82 15.13
N ARG A 256 1.86 17.99 14.05
CA ARG A 256 1.52 19.29 13.46
C ARG A 256 0.03 19.62 13.50
N ASN A 257 -0.78 18.75 14.10
CA ASN A 257 -2.23 18.88 14.16
C ASN A 257 -2.86 19.13 12.77
N GLN A 258 -2.44 18.35 11.77
CA GLN A 258 -2.89 18.52 10.39
C GLN A 258 -3.15 17.18 9.69
N TRP A 259 -4.13 17.19 8.79
CA TRP A 259 -4.32 16.16 7.77
C TRP A 259 -3.36 16.39 6.63
N PHE A 260 -2.82 15.31 6.07
CA PHE A 260 -2.04 15.36 4.84
C PHE A 260 -2.57 14.31 3.88
N ALA A 261 -2.89 14.73 2.66
CA ALA A 261 -3.31 13.87 1.57
C ALA A 261 -2.43 14.10 0.34
N VAL A 262 -2.29 13.05 -0.45
CA VAL A 262 -1.37 12.99 -1.58
C VAL A 262 -1.99 12.15 -2.69
N GLY A 263 -1.63 12.47 -3.94
CA GLY A 263 -2.29 11.93 -5.11
C GLY A 263 -1.47 11.94 -6.40
N ALA A 264 -2.18 12.10 -7.51
CA ALA A 264 -1.60 12.18 -8.85
C ALA A 264 -0.83 13.49 -9.08
N LEU A 265 0.12 13.47 -10.02
CA LEU A 265 0.85 14.66 -10.49
C LEU A 265 1.56 15.44 -9.37
N GLY A 266 2.11 14.73 -8.39
CA GLY A 266 2.75 15.32 -7.22
C GLY A 266 1.80 16.15 -6.35
N ARG A 267 0.48 16.07 -6.54
CA ARG A 267 -0.51 16.85 -5.78
C ARG A 267 -0.48 16.44 -4.32
N TRP A 268 -0.46 17.44 -3.46
CA TRP A 268 -0.78 17.28 -2.05
C TRP A 268 -1.85 18.27 -1.61
N VAL A 269 -2.57 17.89 -0.56
CA VAL A 269 -3.58 18.68 0.14
C VAL A 269 -3.31 18.57 1.64
N SER A 270 -3.31 19.69 2.36
CA SER A 270 -3.15 19.71 3.82
C SER A 270 -4.30 20.46 4.47
N GLY A 271 -4.85 19.90 5.55
CA GLY A 271 -5.98 20.45 6.28
C GLY A 271 -5.68 20.60 7.76
N SER A 272 -5.86 21.80 8.32
CA SER A 272 -5.64 22.06 9.75
C SER A 272 -6.87 22.65 10.38
N GLU A 273 -7.13 22.31 11.64
CA GLU A 273 -8.24 22.90 12.38
C GLU A 273 -7.81 24.25 12.99
N GLY A 274 -8.49 25.32 12.59
CA GLY A 274 -8.29 26.68 13.12
C GLY A 274 -9.51 27.19 13.87
N ALA A 275 -9.43 28.44 14.35
CA ALA A 275 -10.50 29.09 15.12
C ALA A 275 -11.85 29.16 14.37
N ASN A 276 -11.83 29.14 13.05
CA ASN A 276 -13.01 29.22 12.18
C ASN A 276 -13.37 27.87 11.52
N GLY A 277 -12.86 26.75 12.05
CA GLY A 277 -13.04 25.41 11.49
C GLY A 277 -11.84 24.94 10.66
N LEU A 278 -12.06 23.90 9.84
CA LEU A 278 -11.00 23.30 9.01
C LEU A 278 -10.64 24.23 7.86
N SER A 279 -9.36 24.61 7.77
CA SER A 279 -8.78 25.29 6.63
C SER A 279 -7.92 24.32 5.82
N TRP A 280 -7.98 24.43 4.50
CA TRP A 280 -7.30 23.53 3.58
C TRP A 280 -6.43 24.29 2.60
N HIS A 281 -5.29 23.69 2.27
CA HIS A 281 -4.32 24.21 1.33
C HIS A 281 -3.89 23.08 0.40
N SER A 282 -3.46 23.43 -0.81
CA SER A 282 -2.93 22.45 -1.76
C SER A 282 -1.68 22.97 -2.45
N GLY A 283 -0.90 22.04 -2.99
CA GLY A 283 0.32 22.35 -3.74
C GLY A 283 0.80 21.14 -4.52
N THR A 284 1.98 21.26 -5.09
CA THR A 284 2.70 20.11 -5.67
C THR A 284 4.01 19.89 -4.92
N LEU A 285 4.52 18.66 -4.92
CA LEU A 285 5.77 18.31 -4.25
C LEU A 285 6.99 18.99 -4.88
N ASP A 286 6.98 19.11 -6.21
CA ASP A 286 7.92 19.87 -7.03
C ASP A 286 7.17 20.34 -8.29
N ALA A 287 7.62 21.44 -8.92
CA ALA A 287 6.98 21.96 -10.12
C ALA A 287 7.12 21.04 -11.35
N ARG A 288 8.07 20.10 -11.32
CA ARG A 288 8.36 19.14 -12.39
C ARG A 288 8.00 17.71 -12.01
N ASP A 289 7.54 17.47 -10.79
CA ASP A 289 7.15 16.15 -10.37
C ASP A 289 5.75 15.82 -10.87
N LEU A 290 5.69 14.88 -11.81
CA LEU A 290 4.44 14.36 -12.39
C LEU A 290 4.12 12.95 -11.86
N SER A 291 4.85 12.49 -10.84
CA SER A 291 4.67 11.19 -10.23
C SER A 291 3.31 11.10 -9.55
N TRP A 292 2.71 9.92 -9.54
CA TRP A 292 1.57 9.61 -8.68
C TRP A 292 2.08 8.94 -7.41
N HIS A 293 1.39 9.20 -6.30
CA HIS A 293 1.74 8.65 -4.99
C HIS A 293 0.49 8.04 -4.33
N THR A 294 0.55 6.74 -4.02
CA THR A 294 -0.55 5.92 -3.49
C THR A 294 -0.40 5.53 -2.02
N GLY A 295 0.79 5.76 -1.46
CA GLY A 295 1.09 5.54 -0.05
C GLY A 295 1.84 6.72 0.54
N ALA A 296 1.49 7.08 1.78
CA ALA A 296 2.22 8.05 2.58
C ALA A 296 2.40 7.52 4.01
N LEU A 297 3.55 7.84 4.59
CA LEU A 297 3.94 7.38 5.93
C LEU A 297 4.70 8.49 6.64
N LEU A 298 4.21 8.90 7.82
CA LEU A 298 4.95 9.80 8.70
C LEU A 298 6.15 9.07 9.31
N SER A 299 7.32 9.69 9.23
CA SER A 299 8.55 9.20 9.87
C SER A 299 9.35 10.39 10.39
N GLY A 300 9.25 10.62 11.70
CA GLY A 300 9.82 11.80 12.35
C GLY A 300 9.25 13.10 11.75
N PRO A 301 10.11 14.06 11.34
CA PRO A 301 9.63 15.32 10.78
C PRO A 301 9.20 15.23 9.31
N SER A 302 9.32 14.07 8.66
CA SER A 302 9.10 13.95 7.22
C SER A 302 8.05 12.92 6.86
N ILE A 303 7.60 13.01 5.61
CA ILE A 303 6.62 12.09 5.03
C ILE A 303 7.34 11.28 3.96
N TRP A 304 7.30 9.96 4.10
CA TRP A 304 7.69 9.05 3.04
C TRP A 304 6.53 8.83 2.09
N LEU A 305 6.81 8.87 0.79
CA LEU A 305 5.82 8.70 -0.26
C LEU A 305 6.21 7.53 -1.16
N ALA A 306 5.22 6.74 -1.55
CA ALA A 306 5.33 5.62 -2.47
C ALA A 306 4.35 5.79 -3.64
N GLY A 307 4.78 5.44 -4.84
CA GLY A 307 3.95 5.36 -6.05
C GLY A 307 4.80 5.06 -7.28
N ASP A 308 4.94 6.05 -8.17
CA ASP A 308 5.94 6.03 -9.25
C ASP A 308 7.36 6.27 -8.69
N GLY A 309 7.82 5.30 -7.90
CA GLY A 309 9.03 5.36 -7.09
C GLY A 309 8.74 5.51 -5.58
N ILE A 310 9.79 5.86 -4.84
CA ILE A 310 9.74 6.01 -3.39
C ILE A 310 10.71 7.11 -2.95
N GLY A 311 10.36 7.86 -1.92
CA GLY A 311 11.20 8.95 -1.43
C GLY A 311 10.66 9.63 -0.20
N ARG A 312 11.38 10.68 0.22
CA ARG A 312 11.08 11.47 1.41
C ARG A 312 10.76 12.91 1.03
N TRP A 313 9.70 13.45 1.63
CA TRP A 313 9.34 14.86 1.57
C TRP A 313 9.47 15.48 2.96
N ASP A 314 10.26 16.54 3.07
CA ASP A 314 10.48 17.28 4.33
C ASP A 314 9.59 18.53 4.46
N GLN A 315 8.54 18.62 3.64
CA GLN A 315 7.61 19.76 3.49
C GLN A 315 8.15 20.94 2.68
N GLN A 316 9.41 20.89 2.25
CA GLN A 316 10.01 21.88 1.38
C GLN A 316 10.58 21.26 0.11
N ARG A 317 11.14 20.06 0.23
CA ARG A 317 11.87 19.39 -0.84
C ARG A 317 11.49 17.91 -0.94
N TRP A 318 11.14 17.51 -2.15
CA TRP A 318 11.01 16.11 -2.53
C TRP A 318 12.39 15.50 -2.80
N SER A 319 12.68 14.38 -2.14
CA SER A 319 13.95 13.65 -2.23
C SER A 319 13.67 12.18 -2.58
N PRO A 320 13.60 11.83 -3.88
CA PRO A 320 13.40 10.45 -4.31
C PRO A 320 14.63 9.59 -3.96
N LEU A 321 14.40 8.34 -3.54
CA LEU A 321 15.45 7.34 -3.45
C LEU A 321 15.97 7.03 -4.85
N LYS A 322 17.30 6.92 -4.97
CA LYS A 322 17.97 6.62 -6.23
C LYS A 322 18.51 5.18 -6.20
N PRO A 323 18.44 4.46 -7.34
CA PRO A 323 19.16 3.20 -7.53
C PRO A 323 20.67 3.32 -7.32
#